data_AF-A0A9Q3BVA9-F1
#
_entry.id   AF-A0A9Q3BVA9-F1
#
_cell.length_a   1.000
_cell.length_b   1.000
_cell.length_c   1.000
_cell.angle_alpha   90.00
_cell.angle_beta   90.00
_cell.angle_gamma   90.00
#
_symmetry.space_group_name_H-M   'P 1'
#
loop_
_entity.id
_entity.type
_entity.pdbx_description
1 polymer ?
#
loop_
_entity_poly.entity_id
_entity_poly.type
_entity_poly.pdbx_seq_one_letter_code
_entity_poly.pdbx_strand_id
1 'polypeptide(L)'
;MEIIHQHQQSQTPKGSPKCDIWDGLVWRHFTGTRNINDPPFLSITGALAFSIYVELLNAHGKPTWLASIGPIMLIFLNLPPSETLNPQNVYVAGTIPGPKEPTALQLNYLLIPLIKELKELWQGYHFSPTSTGPSGSFIRFAILTAIADVVAMRKLTGFISHSGNQFCNVCTIHKAQLEEIGPQFHCTRSYQNNKSTIVQWLTACPQQRQAMFSEYRV
;
A
#
# COMPACT_ATOMS: atom_id res chain seq x y z
N MET A 1 3.81 -6.95 23.69
CA MET A 1 2.55 -6.18 23.58
C MET A 1 2.64 -4.81 24.24
N GLU A 2 3.39 -4.64 25.33
CA GLU A 2 3.50 -3.37 26.05
C GLU A 2 4.11 -2.22 25.23
N ILE A 3 5.18 -2.47 24.45
CA ILE A 3 5.80 -1.48 23.55
C ILE A 3 4.82 -1.00 22.46
N ILE A 4 4.06 -1.93 21.87
CA ILE A 4 3.05 -1.62 20.84
C ILE A 4 1.95 -0.75 21.44
N HIS A 5 1.46 -1.10 22.62
CA HIS A 5 0.40 -0.36 23.29
C HIS A 5 0.84 1.06 23.70
N GLN A 6 2.06 1.22 24.22
CA GLN A 6 2.63 2.51 24.59
C GLN A 6 2.87 3.41 23.36
N HIS A 7 3.37 2.85 22.26
CA HIS A 7 3.61 3.58 21.02
C HIS A 7 2.29 4.04 20.35
N GLN A 8 1.27 3.18 20.33
CA GLN A 8 -0.04 3.52 19.79
C GLN A 8 -0.79 4.58 20.63
N GLN A 9 -0.47 4.69 21.92
CA GLN A 9 -1.05 5.67 22.83
C GLN A 9 -0.27 6.99 22.88
N SER A 10 1.00 7.03 22.44
CA SER A 10 1.78 8.26 22.41
C SER A 10 1.25 9.20 21.33
N GLN A 11 0.38 10.11 21.73
CA GLN A 11 -0.08 11.20 20.86
C GLN A 11 0.98 12.30 20.85
N THR A 12 1.45 12.68 19.67
CA THR A 12 2.15 13.94 19.52
C THR A 12 1.20 15.11 19.83
N PRO A 13 1.58 16.04 20.73
CA PRO A 13 0.77 17.21 21.04
C PRO A 13 0.46 18.02 19.78
N LYS A 14 -0.74 18.62 19.72
CA LYS A 14 -1.13 19.46 18.60
C LYS A 14 -0.14 20.63 18.45
N GLY A 15 0.59 20.67 17.33
CA GLY A 15 1.61 21.69 17.05
C GLY A 15 3.06 21.23 17.20
N SER A 16 3.32 20.01 17.67
CA SER A 16 4.67 19.42 17.64
C SER A 16 5.05 18.94 16.23
N PRO A 17 6.36 18.78 15.95
CA PRO A 17 6.82 18.11 14.73
C PRO A 17 6.18 16.73 14.60
N LYS A 18 5.77 16.39 13.38
CA LYS A 18 5.30 15.05 13.04
C LYS A 18 6.53 14.16 12.86
N CYS A 19 6.63 13.12 13.67
CA CYS A 19 7.75 12.19 13.69
C CYS A 19 7.34 10.79 13.23
N ASP A 20 6.04 10.54 13.10
CA ASP A 20 5.46 9.24 12.76
C ASP A 20 4.32 9.35 11.72
N ILE A 21 4.07 8.27 10.98
CA ILE A 21 2.87 8.12 10.14
C ILE A 21 1.58 8.30 10.96
N TRP A 22 1.60 7.90 12.23
CA TRP A 22 0.45 8.03 13.14
C TRP A 22 0.10 9.49 13.51
N ASP A 23 1.01 10.44 13.28
CA ASP A 23 0.76 11.88 13.44
C ASP A 23 -0.06 12.46 12.26
N GLY A 24 -0.29 11.64 11.23
CA GLY A 24 -1.13 11.96 10.08
C GLY A 24 -2.63 11.91 10.42
N LEU A 25 -3.38 12.94 10.00
CA LEU A 25 -4.83 13.00 10.23
C LEU A 25 -5.59 11.82 9.61
N VAL A 26 -5.14 11.33 8.45
CA VAL A 26 -5.77 10.21 7.72
C VAL A 26 -5.71 8.93 8.55
N TRP A 27 -4.52 8.57 9.03
CA TRP A 27 -4.31 7.30 9.74
C TRP A 27 -4.85 7.32 11.16
N ARG A 28 -4.81 8.49 11.82
CA ARG A 28 -5.38 8.67 13.16
C ARG A 28 -6.89 8.41 13.24
N HIS A 29 -7.62 8.68 12.17
CA HIS A 29 -9.08 8.52 12.11
C HIS A 29 -9.51 7.39 11.18
N PHE A 30 -8.57 6.59 10.68
CA PHE A 30 -8.88 5.44 9.85
C PHE A 30 -9.63 4.40 10.68
N THR A 31 -10.91 4.17 10.41
CA THR A 31 -11.74 3.21 11.15
C THR A 31 -11.63 1.79 10.58
N GLY A 32 -11.16 1.66 9.35
CA GLY A 32 -11.15 0.40 8.61
C GLY A 32 -12.55 -0.11 8.26
N THR A 33 -13.58 0.72 8.38
CA THR A 33 -14.93 0.44 7.90
C THR A 33 -15.44 1.62 7.07
N ARG A 34 -16.64 1.49 6.49
CA ARG A 34 -17.30 2.64 5.85
C ARG A 34 -18.04 3.52 6.86
N ASN A 35 -18.11 3.12 8.11
CA ASN A 35 -18.76 3.90 9.16
C ASN A 35 -17.73 4.78 9.86
N ILE A 36 -17.90 6.09 9.72
CA ILE A 36 -17.00 7.09 10.33
C ILE A 36 -17.14 7.17 11.85
N ASN A 37 -18.25 6.65 12.40
CA ASN A 37 -18.49 6.62 13.84
C ASN A 37 -17.84 5.41 14.53
N ASP A 38 -17.28 4.46 13.76
CA ASP A 38 -16.56 3.34 14.34
C ASP A 38 -15.25 3.84 15.00
N PRO A 39 -14.77 3.16 16.05
CA PRO A 39 -13.50 3.54 16.66
C PRO A 39 -12.35 3.45 15.64
N PRO A 40 -11.31 4.29 15.77
CA PRO A 40 -10.11 4.18 14.93
C PRO A 40 -9.55 2.75 14.96
N PHE A 41 -9.14 2.25 13.80
CA PHE A 41 -8.71 0.87 13.59
C PHE A 41 -7.67 0.41 14.61
N LEU A 42 -6.64 1.23 14.85
CA LEU A 42 -5.58 0.91 15.80
C LEU A 42 -5.98 0.98 17.27
N SER A 43 -7.13 1.59 17.60
CA SER A 43 -7.65 1.54 18.97
C SER A 43 -8.24 0.18 19.33
N ILE A 44 -8.44 -0.68 18.31
CA ILE A 44 -8.97 -2.03 18.48
C ILE A 44 -7.83 -2.96 18.87
N THR A 45 -7.97 -3.66 20.00
CA THR A 45 -7.02 -4.71 20.41
C THR A 45 -6.88 -5.75 19.31
N GLY A 46 -5.65 -6.07 18.92
CA GLY A 46 -5.36 -7.02 17.85
C GLY A 46 -5.39 -6.43 16.44
N ALA A 47 -5.60 -5.12 16.29
CA ALA A 47 -5.44 -4.43 15.01
C ALA A 47 -3.95 -4.21 14.68
N LEU A 48 -3.50 -4.83 13.59
CA LEU A 48 -2.13 -4.79 13.12
C LEU A 48 -2.08 -4.03 11.79
N ALA A 49 -1.24 -3.01 11.70
CA ALA A 49 -1.06 -2.19 10.52
C ALA A 49 0.32 -2.41 9.90
N PHE A 50 0.34 -2.43 8.58
CA PHE A 50 1.54 -2.69 7.81
C PHE A 50 1.66 -1.73 6.62
N SER A 51 2.88 -1.47 6.21
CA SER A 51 3.19 -1.01 4.85
C SER A 51 3.57 -2.20 3.99
N ILE A 52 3.12 -2.21 2.74
CA ILE A 52 3.72 -3.09 1.73
C ILE A 52 4.89 -2.37 1.07
N TYR A 53 6.04 -3.02 1.01
CA TYR A 53 7.23 -2.52 0.35
C TYR A 53 7.59 -3.40 -0.84
N VAL A 54 7.84 -2.77 -1.99
CA VAL A 54 8.26 -3.45 -3.22
C VAL A 54 9.37 -2.62 -3.88
N GLU A 55 10.58 -3.17 -3.92
CA GLU A 55 11.71 -2.55 -4.62
C GLU A 55 12.50 -3.62 -5.36
N LEU A 56 12.96 -3.26 -6.55
CA LEU A 56 13.79 -4.11 -7.38
C LEU A 56 15.24 -3.69 -7.25
N LEU A 57 16.06 -4.60 -6.73
CA LEU A 57 17.47 -4.35 -6.49
C LEU A 57 18.29 -4.94 -7.63
N ASN A 58 19.34 -4.23 -8.01
CA ASN A 58 20.36 -4.78 -8.88
C ASN A 58 21.22 -5.76 -8.06
N ALA A 59 21.04 -7.06 -8.30
CA ALA A 59 21.64 -8.12 -7.49
C ALA A 59 23.18 -8.18 -7.57
N HIS A 60 23.80 -7.50 -8.54
CA HIS A 60 25.23 -7.61 -8.82
C HIS A 60 26.06 -6.37 -8.47
N GLY A 61 25.46 -5.30 -7.95
CA GLY A 61 26.17 -4.08 -7.52
C GLY A 61 26.97 -3.35 -8.62
N LYS A 62 26.86 -3.78 -9.88
CA LYS A 62 27.49 -3.19 -11.06
C LYS A 62 26.40 -2.54 -11.93
N PRO A 63 26.69 -1.49 -12.72
CA PRO A 63 25.72 -0.80 -13.59
C PRO A 63 25.27 -1.64 -14.80
N THR A 64 25.28 -2.97 -14.68
CA THR A 64 24.79 -3.91 -15.67
C THR A 64 23.43 -4.42 -15.22
N TRP A 65 22.41 -4.18 -16.05
CA TRP A 65 21.00 -4.59 -15.90
C TRP A 65 20.79 -6.11 -15.95
N LEU A 66 21.76 -6.91 -15.53
CA LEU A 66 21.86 -8.35 -15.79
C LEU A 66 20.96 -9.20 -14.89
N ALA A 67 20.62 -8.72 -13.68
CA ALA A 67 19.57 -9.34 -12.87
C ALA A 67 18.98 -8.39 -11.83
N SER A 68 17.69 -8.12 -11.96
CA SER A 68 16.84 -7.38 -11.03
C SER A 68 16.03 -8.37 -10.20
N ILE A 69 16.30 -8.47 -8.90
CA ILE A 69 15.55 -9.30 -7.95
C ILE A 69 15.06 -8.37 -6.84
N GLY A 70 13.85 -8.56 -6.35
CA GLY A 70 13.29 -7.64 -5.36
C GLY A 70 12.43 -8.34 -4.31
N PRO A 71 12.48 -7.95 -3.04
CA PRO A 71 11.58 -8.49 -2.05
C PRO A 71 10.20 -7.82 -2.13
N ILE A 72 9.16 -8.57 -1.77
CA ILE A 72 7.85 -8.05 -1.40
C ILE A 72 7.79 -8.19 0.12
N MET A 73 7.80 -7.06 0.83
CA MET A 73 7.88 -7.04 2.30
C MET A 73 6.64 -6.39 2.91
N LEU A 74 6.27 -6.84 4.11
CA LEU A 74 5.32 -6.18 4.98
C LEU A 74 6.10 -5.61 6.17
N ILE A 75 6.05 -4.29 6.32
CA ILE A 75 6.73 -3.55 7.39
C ILE A 75 5.69 -3.28 8.48
N PHE A 76 5.96 -3.74 9.70
CA PHE A 76 5.01 -3.60 10.80
C PHE A 76 5.03 -2.18 11.38
N LEU A 77 3.91 -1.46 11.24
CA LEU A 77 3.81 -0.05 11.58
C LEU A 77 3.41 0.20 13.04
N ASN A 78 3.01 -0.81 13.80
CA ASN A 78 2.65 -0.61 15.20
C ASN A 78 3.87 -0.47 16.13
N LEU A 79 5.08 -0.51 15.59
CA LEU A 79 6.32 -0.28 16.33
C LEU A 79 6.82 1.15 16.12
N PRO A 80 7.59 1.70 17.09
CA PRO A 80 8.23 2.99 16.91
C PRO A 80 9.09 3.05 15.63
N PRO A 81 9.25 4.24 15.00
CA PRO A 81 10.01 4.37 13.76
C PRO A 81 11.42 3.78 13.82
N SER A 82 12.08 3.86 14.97
CA SER A 82 13.41 3.28 15.20
C SER A 82 13.47 1.75 15.06
N GLU A 83 12.34 1.06 15.21
CA GLU A 83 12.25 -0.40 15.20
C GLU A 83 11.56 -0.96 13.95
N THR A 84 10.81 -0.12 13.20
CA THR A 84 10.02 -0.58 12.04
C THR A 84 10.87 -1.22 10.93
N LEU A 85 12.10 -0.72 10.72
CA LEU A 85 13.03 -1.24 9.71
C LEU A 85 14.08 -2.21 10.29
N ASN A 86 13.94 -2.61 11.56
CA ASN A 86 14.74 -3.69 12.10
C ASN A 86 14.39 -4.98 11.33
N PRO A 87 15.37 -5.71 10.74
CA PRO A 87 15.09 -6.91 9.96
C PRO A 87 14.26 -7.97 10.69
N GLN A 88 14.29 -8.00 12.03
CA GLN A 88 13.47 -8.91 12.84
C GLN A 88 11.96 -8.57 12.83
N ASN A 89 11.61 -7.33 12.47
CA ASN A 89 10.25 -6.79 12.48
C ASN A 89 9.65 -6.64 11.07
N VAL A 90 10.39 -7.08 10.05
CA VAL A 90 9.96 -7.04 8.64
C VAL A 90 9.62 -8.45 8.18
N TYR A 91 8.43 -8.63 7.61
CA TYR A 91 7.99 -9.91 7.06
C TYR A 91 8.21 -9.94 5.55
N VAL A 92 9.01 -10.88 5.05
CA VAL A 92 9.20 -11.09 3.61
C VAL A 92 8.08 -11.99 3.09
N ALA A 93 7.10 -11.40 2.43
CA ALA A 93 5.93 -12.09 1.89
C ALA A 93 6.22 -12.78 0.54
N GLY A 94 7.27 -12.37 -0.16
CA GLY A 94 7.65 -13.00 -1.41
C GLY A 94 8.89 -12.37 -2.05
N THR A 95 9.31 -12.95 -3.16
CA THR A 95 10.45 -12.49 -3.95
C THR A 95 10.04 -12.36 -5.42
N ILE A 96 10.33 -11.21 -6.01
CA ILE A 96 10.22 -10.97 -7.44
C ILE A 96 11.42 -11.61 -8.12
N PRO A 97 11.20 -12.63 -8.99
CA PRO A 97 12.28 -13.29 -9.68
C PRO A 97 12.89 -12.37 -10.74
N GLY A 98 14.21 -12.42 -10.86
CA GLY A 98 14.95 -11.80 -11.95
C GLY A 98 14.99 -12.68 -13.20
N PRO A 99 15.77 -12.28 -14.22
CA PRO A 99 16.69 -11.14 -14.23
C PRO A 99 16.03 -9.80 -14.63
N LYS A 100 14.82 -9.82 -15.17
CA LYS A 100 14.14 -8.62 -15.64
C LYS A 100 13.10 -8.18 -14.64
N GLU A 101 12.90 -6.86 -14.59
CA GLU A 101 11.77 -6.29 -13.89
C GLU A 101 10.45 -6.88 -14.42
N PRO A 102 9.53 -7.34 -13.55
CA PRO A 102 8.26 -7.91 -13.97
C PRO A 102 7.40 -6.85 -14.66
N THR A 103 6.63 -7.31 -15.63
CA THR A 103 5.46 -6.57 -16.12
C THR A 103 4.43 -6.38 -14.99
N ALA A 104 3.53 -5.41 -15.14
CA ALA A 104 2.44 -5.22 -14.16
C ALA A 104 1.60 -6.51 -13.99
N LEU A 105 1.35 -7.24 -15.08
CA LEU A 105 0.61 -8.50 -15.03
C LEU A 105 1.36 -9.59 -14.25
N GLN A 106 2.68 -9.72 -14.46
CA GLN A 106 3.50 -10.67 -13.70
C GLN A 106 3.55 -10.31 -12.21
N LEU A 107 3.69 -9.03 -11.86
CA LEU A 107 3.65 -8.59 -10.47
C LEU A 107 2.29 -8.93 -9.83
N ASN A 108 1.18 -8.72 -10.55
CA ASN A 108 -0.15 -9.10 -10.07
C ASN A 108 -0.24 -10.60 -9.76
N TYR A 109 0.32 -11.47 -10.61
CA TYR A 109 0.35 -12.91 -10.34
C TYR A 109 1.13 -13.27 -9.07
N LEU A 110 2.24 -12.58 -8.80
CA LEU A 110 3.00 -12.75 -7.57
C LEU A 110 2.23 -12.28 -6.33
N LEU A 111 1.41 -11.24 -6.47
CA LEU A 111 0.65 -10.66 -5.36
C LEU A 111 -0.66 -11.39 -5.05
N ILE A 112 -1.25 -12.14 -5.98
CA ILE A 112 -2.51 -12.87 -5.78
C ILE A 112 -2.57 -13.68 -4.47
N PRO A 113 -1.58 -14.56 -4.14
CA PRO A 113 -1.63 -15.34 -2.90
C PRO A 113 -1.61 -14.45 -1.66
N LEU A 114 -0.72 -13.46 -1.62
CA LEU A 114 -0.62 -12.51 -0.52
C LEU A 114 -1.92 -11.71 -0.34
N ILE A 115 -2.51 -11.21 -1.43
CA ILE A 115 -3.77 -10.46 -1.38
C ILE A 115 -4.93 -11.32 -0.90
N LYS A 116 -4.93 -12.63 -1.20
CA LYS A 116 -5.95 -13.56 -0.68
C LYS A 116 -5.86 -13.65 0.85
N GLU A 117 -4.68 -13.90 1.38
CA GLU A 117 -4.44 -13.99 2.83
C GLU A 117 -4.75 -12.66 3.53
N LEU A 118 -4.30 -11.53 2.97
CA LEU A 118 -4.60 -10.20 3.52
C LEU A 118 -6.10 -9.89 3.55
N LYS A 119 -6.88 -10.39 2.58
CA LYS A 119 -8.34 -10.23 2.60
C LYS A 119 -8.99 -11.03 3.73
N GLU A 120 -8.49 -12.22 4.02
CA GLU A 120 -8.96 -13.04 5.15
C GLU A 120 -8.59 -12.35 6.47
N LEU A 121 -7.34 -11.92 6.62
CA LEU A 121 -6.85 -11.21 7.81
C LEU A 121 -7.51 -9.83 8.00
N TRP A 122 -7.98 -9.18 6.94
CA TRP A 122 -8.76 -7.94 7.02
C TRP A 122 -10.14 -8.14 7.68
N GLN A 123 -10.80 -9.26 7.39
CA GLN A 123 -12.04 -9.66 8.08
C GLN A 123 -11.75 -10.05 9.53
N GLY A 124 -10.57 -10.62 9.77
CA GLY A 124 -10.04 -10.98 11.07
C GLY A 124 -9.91 -12.47 11.26
N TYR A 125 -9.00 -12.85 12.14
CA TYR A 125 -8.66 -14.25 12.40
C TYR A 125 -8.57 -14.52 13.90
N HIS A 126 -9.17 -15.62 14.34
CA HIS A 126 -9.11 -16.10 15.72
C HIS A 126 -8.00 -17.15 15.85
N PHE A 127 -6.96 -16.81 16.60
CA PHE A 127 -5.94 -17.75 17.03
C PHE A 127 -6.47 -18.57 18.20
N SER A 128 -6.24 -19.89 18.13
CA SER A 128 -6.52 -20.81 19.23
C SER A 128 -5.78 -20.40 20.50
N PRO A 129 -6.33 -20.73 21.68
CA PRO A 129 -5.63 -20.58 22.95
C PRO A 129 -4.21 -21.14 22.92
N THR A 130 -3.27 -20.38 23.47
CA THR A 130 -1.88 -20.80 23.70
C THR A 130 -1.61 -20.82 25.20
N SER A 131 -0.47 -21.40 25.63
CA SER A 131 -0.05 -21.37 27.04
C SER A 131 0.10 -19.95 27.58
N THR A 132 0.47 -18.99 26.72
CA THR A 132 0.64 -17.57 27.05
C THR A 132 -0.62 -16.74 26.78
N GLY A 133 -1.63 -17.31 26.13
CA GLY A 133 -2.89 -16.66 25.74
C GLY A 133 -4.05 -17.64 25.83
N PRO A 134 -4.50 -18.01 27.04
CA PRO A 134 -5.49 -19.07 27.26
C PRO A 134 -6.89 -18.78 26.72
N SER A 135 -7.18 -17.52 26.37
CA SER A 135 -8.43 -17.12 25.72
C SER A 135 -8.33 -17.08 24.18
N GLY A 136 -7.19 -17.43 23.61
CA GLY A 136 -6.89 -17.18 22.21
C GLY A 136 -6.69 -15.70 21.93
N SER A 137 -6.66 -15.31 20.66
CA SER A 137 -6.53 -13.90 20.27
C SER A 137 -7.23 -13.65 18.94
N PHE A 138 -7.95 -12.54 18.86
CA PHE A 138 -8.52 -12.06 17.60
C PHE A 138 -7.62 -10.98 17.04
N ILE A 139 -7.22 -11.10 15.78
CA ILE A 139 -6.40 -10.09 15.12
C ILE A 139 -6.97 -9.70 13.76
N ARG A 140 -6.72 -8.46 13.35
CA ARG A 140 -7.08 -7.91 12.04
C ARG A 140 -5.90 -7.19 11.43
N PHE A 141 -5.68 -7.37 10.13
CA PHE A 141 -4.57 -6.74 9.42
C PHE A 141 -5.08 -5.62 8.52
N ALA A 142 -4.32 -4.53 8.43
CA ALA A 142 -4.53 -3.47 7.47
C ALA A 142 -3.22 -3.10 6.76
N ILE A 143 -3.24 -3.07 5.43
CA ILE A 143 -2.18 -2.40 4.66
C ILE A 143 -2.57 -0.93 4.54
N LEU A 144 -1.78 -0.04 5.15
CA LEU A 144 -2.07 1.39 5.13
C LEU A 144 -1.35 2.11 4.00
N THR A 145 -0.09 1.76 3.77
CA THR A 145 0.72 2.42 2.74
C THR A 145 1.45 1.42 1.85
N ALA A 146 1.70 1.85 0.63
CA ALA A 146 2.64 1.21 -0.27
C ALA A 146 3.92 2.05 -0.32
N ILE A 147 5.07 1.39 -0.28
CA ILE A 147 6.39 1.99 -0.38
C ILE A 147 7.12 1.32 -1.54
N ALA A 148 7.48 2.12 -2.53
CA ALA A 148 8.14 1.66 -3.74
C ALA A 148 8.72 2.87 -4.46
N ASP A 149 9.68 2.66 -5.36
CA ASP A 149 10.02 3.67 -6.35
C ASP A 149 8.80 4.00 -7.25
N VAL A 150 8.89 5.06 -8.05
CA VAL A 150 7.77 5.48 -8.88
C VAL A 150 7.32 4.37 -9.83
N VAL A 151 8.23 3.60 -10.43
CA VAL A 151 7.89 2.59 -11.45
C VAL A 151 7.17 1.39 -10.83
N ALA A 152 7.72 0.84 -9.75
CA ALA A 152 7.13 -0.25 -9.00
C ALA A 152 5.82 0.17 -8.34
N MET A 153 5.74 1.40 -7.80
CA MET A 153 4.51 1.95 -7.23
C MET A 153 3.36 1.91 -8.24
N ARG A 154 3.61 2.30 -9.50
CA ARG A 154 2.57 2.27 -10.56
C ARG A 154 2.06 0.87 -10.84
N LYS A 155 2.96 -0.10 -10.90
CA LYS A 155 2.57 -1.51 -11.12
C LYS A 155 1.77 -2.06 -9.93
N LEU A 156 2.21 -1.74 -8.72
CA LEU A 156 1.58 -2.18 -7.47
C LEU A 156 0.17 -1.58 -7.27
N THR A 157 -0.01 -0.32 -7.66
CA THR A 157 -1.25 0.44 -7.43
C THR A 157 -2.20 0.45 -8.63
N GLY A 158 -1.78 -0.10 -9.78
CA GLY A 158 -2.58 -0.12 -11.01
C GLY A 158 -2.68 1.25 -11.69
N PHE A 159 -1.66 2.11 -11.57
CA PHE A 159 -1.61 3.41 -12.23
C PHE A 159 -0.66 3.42 -13.44
N ILE A 160 -0.79 4.42 -14.31
CA ILE A 160 0.03 4.58 -15.52
C ILE A 160 1.49 4.98 -15.22
N SER A 161 2.42 4.63 -16.12
CA SER A 161 3.80 5.11 -16.06
C SER A 161 3.90 6.63 -16.24
N HIS A 162 5.06 7.20 -15.93
CA HIS A 162 5.36 8.62 -16.10
C HIS A 162 5.11 9.15 -17.53
N SER A 163 5.11 8.27 -18.54
CA SER A 163 4.84 8.60 -19.94
C SER A 163 3.36 8.76 -20.28
N GLY A 164 2.45 8.45 -19.36
CA GLY A 164 1.01 8.50 -19.56
C GLY A 164 0.41 9.91 -19.61
N ASN A 165 -0.80 10.00 -20.17
CA ASN A 165 -1.56 11.25 -20.23
C ASN A 165 -2.04 11.73 -18.85
N GLN A 166 -2.43 10.83 -17.96
CA GLN A 166 -2.75 11.14 -16.56
C GLN A 166 -1.76 10.47 -15.59
N PHE A 167 -0.51 10.88 -15.66
CA PHE A 167 0.59 10.24 -14.94
C PHE A 167 0.64 10.52 -13.43
N CYS A 168 -0.27 11.30 -12.82
CA CYS A 168 -0.24 11.53 -11.36
C CYS A 168 -1.06 10.48 -10.61
N ASN A 169 -0.56 9.98 -9.46
CA ASN A 169 -1.28 9.07 -8.57
C ASN A 169 -2.32 9.80 -7.69
N VAL A 170 -2.18 11.12 -7.56
CA VAL A 170 -2.99 11.94 -6.66
C VAL A 170 -4.05 12.72 -7.43
N CYS A 171 -3.69 13.30 -8.57
CA CYS A 171 -4.61 14.12 -9.37
C CYS A 171 -4.90 13.51 -10.74
N THR A 172 -5.92 14.06 -11.40
CA THR A 172 -6.35 13.67 -12.76
C THR A 172 -5.92 14.65 -13.85
N ILE A 173 -4.93 15.51 -13.57
CA ILE A 173 -4.42 16.49 -14.54
C ILE A 173 -3.86 15.76 -15.77
N HIS A 174 -4.27 16.24 -16.95
CA HIS A 174 -3.78 15.73 -18.21
C HIS A 174 -2.42 16.35 -18.55
N LYS A 175 -1.53 15.58 -19.18
CA LYS A 175 -0.17 16.00 -19.56
C LYS A 175 -0.17 17.28 -20.41
N ALA A 176 -1.16 17.45 -21.27
CA ALA A 176 -1.33 18.66 -22.09
C ALA A 176 -1.64 19.93 -21.28
N GLN A 177 -2.02 19.81 -20.01
CA GLN A 177 -2.42 20.90 -19.12
C GLN A 177 -1.39 21.15 -18.00
N LEU A 178 -0.18 20.60 -18.11
CA LEU A 178 0.83 20.73 -17.05
C LEU A 178 1.26 22.18 -16.78
N GLU A 179 1.17 23.03 -17.79
CA GLU A 179 1.51 24.45 -17.69
C GLU A 179 0.40 25.27 -17.02
N GLU A 180 -0.79 24.70 -16.82
CA GLU A 180 -1.91 25.33 -16.11
C GLU A 180 -1.71 25.21 -14.58
N ILE A 181 -0.67 25.86 -14.06
CA ILE A 181 -0.39 25.94 -12.62
C ILE A 181 -1.36 26.95 -12.01
N GLY A 182 -2.38 26.48 -11.29
CA GLY A 182 -3.40 27.35 -10.67
C GLY A 182 -4.29 26.61 -9.67
N PRO A 183 -5.26 27.29 -9.03
CA PRO A 183 -6.10 26.76 -7.96
C PRO A 183 -6.95 25.51 -8.32
N GLN A 184 -6.96 25.09 -9.59
CA GLN A 184 -7.52 23.84 -10.12
C GLN A 184 -6.92 22.53 -9.58
N PHE A 185 -6.07 22.57 -8.54
CA PHE A 185 -5.61 21.38 -7.79
C PHE A 185 -6.75 20.61 -7.07
N HIS A 186 -8.02 20.99 -7.27
CA HIS A 186 -9.20 20.25 -6.80
C HIS A 186 -9.46 18.94 -7.56
N CYS A 187 -8.71 18.65 -8.62
CA CYS A 187 -8.83 17.43 -9.42
C CYS A 187 -8.16 16.21 -8.76
N THR A 188 -8.57 15.84 -7.54
CA THR A 188 -8.02 14.68 -6.81
C THR A 188 -8.69 13.39 -7.28
N ARG A 189 -7.90 12.33 -7.44
CA ARG A 189 -8.41 10.98 -7.70
C ARG A 189 -9.20 10.49 -6.49
N SER A 190 -10.37 9.93 -6.74
CA SER A 190 -11.15 9.23 -5.72
C SER A 190 -11.06 7.72 -5.93
N TYR A 191 -11.16 6.97 -4.83
CA TYR A 191 -11.23 5.51 -4.89
C TYR A 191 -12.40 5.03 -5.75
N GLN A 192 -13.57 5.68 -5.63
CA GLN A 192 -14.78 5.35 -6.37
C GLN A 192 -14.58 5.53 -7.88
N ASN A 193 -14.01 6.66 -8.30
CA ASN A 193 -13.77 6.93 -9.73
C ASN A 193 -12.76 5.93 -10.28
N ASN A 194 -11.62 5.74 -9.61
CA ASN A 194 -10.62 4.76 -10.03
C ASN A 194 -11.24 3.37 -10.14
N LYS A 195 -11.95 2.90 -9.10
CA LYS A 195 -12.66 1.61 -9.11
C LYS A 195 -13.62 1.48 -10.28
N SER A 196 -14.38 2.53 -10.58
CA SER A 196 -15.33 2.53 -11.70
C SER A 196 -14.62 2.36 -13.04
N THR A 197 -13.50 3.07 -13.25
CA THR A 197 -12.66 2.93 -14.44
C THR A 197 -12.09 1.51 -14.53
N ILE A 198 -11.68 0.91 -13.40
CA ILE A 198 -11.16 -0.47 -13.36
C ILE A 198 -12.20 -1.45 -13.87
N VAL A 199 -13.40 -1.35 -13.32
CA VAL A 199 -14.50 -2.23 -13.69
C VAL A 199 -14.83 -2.08 -15.17
N GLN A 200 -14.91 -0.84 -15.68
CA GLN A 200 -15.13 -0.58 -17.09
C GLN A 200 -14.06 -1.25 -17.96
N TRP A 201 -12.77 -1.08 -17.62
CA TRP A 201 -11.66 -1.69 -18.34
C TRP A 201 -11.75 -3.23 -18.32
N LEU A 202 -12.03 -3.83 -17.16
CA LEU A 202 -12.19 -5.28 -17.03
C LEU A 202 -13.35 -5.82 -17.87
N THR A 203 -14.43 -5.06 -18.04
CA THR A 203 -15.60 -5.47 -18.84
C THR A 203 -15.49 -5.13 -20.33
N ALA A 204 -14.55 -4.27 -20.72
CA ALA A 204 -14.39 -3.81 -22.10
C ALA A 204 -13.76 -4.88 -23.03
N CYS A 205 -14.01 -4.77 -24.33
CA CYS A 205 -13.37 -5.62 -25.33
C CYS A 205 -11.87 -5.29 -25.49
N PRO A 206 -11.05 -6.17 -26.09
CA PRO A 206 -9.61 -5.92 -26.25
C PRO A 206 -9.26 -4.60 -26.93
N GLN A 207 -9.99 -4.19 -27.99
CA GLN A 207 -9.72 -2.92 -28.67
C GLN A 207 -10.00 -1.70 -27.75
N GLN A 208 -11.12 -1.74 -27.02
CA GLN A 208 -11.47 -0.69 -26.06
C GLN A 208 -10.47 -0.61 -24.91
N ARG A 209 -10.02 -1.76 -24.38
CA ARG A 209 -8.98 -1.80 -23.34
C ARG A 209 -7.70 -1.12 -23.81
N GLN A 210 -7.29 -1.32 -25.06
CA GLN A 210 -6.11 -0.69 -25.64
C GLN A 210 -6.24 0.84 -25.69
N ALA A 211 -7.41 1.35 -26.12
CA ALA A 211 -7.69 2.80 -26.16
C ALA A 211 -7.77 3.41 -24.76
N MET A 212 -8.45 2.74 -23.82
CA MET A 212 -8.52 3.16 -22.42
C MET A 212 -7.14 3.13 -21.74
N PHE A 213 -6.26 2.22 -22.16
CA PHE A 213 -4.90 2.11 -21.62
C PHE A 213 -4.05 3.34 -21.97
N SER A 214 -4.17 3.88 -23.19
CA SER A 214 -3.47 5.12 -23.57
C SER A 214 -3.96 6.34 -22.81
N GLU A 215 -5.21 6.34 -22.37
CA GLU A 215 -5.87 7.53 -21.81
C GLU A 215 -5.90 7.53 -20.28
N TYR A 216 -6.19 6.38 -19.66
CA TYR A 216 -6.50 6.30 -18.22
C TYR A 216 -5.70 5.26 -17.43
N ARG A 217 -5.05 4.28 -18.08
CA ARG A 217 -4.57 2.99 -17.53
C ARG A 217 -4.98 2.72 -16.07
N VAL A 218 -6.03 1.92 -15.98
CA VAL A 218 -6.18 0.94 -14.91
C VAL A 218 -5.42 -0.33 -15.29
#